data_AF-A0A0A9WHB7-F1
#
_entry.id   AF-A0A0A9WHB7-F1
#
_cell.length_a   1.000
_cell.length_b   1.000
_cell.length_c   1.000
_cell.angle_alpha   90.00
_cell.angle_beta   90.00
_cell.angle_gamma   90.00
#
_symmetry.space_group_name_H-M   'P 1'
#
loop_
_entity.id
_entity.type
_entity.pdbx_description
1 polymer ?
#
loop_
_entity_poly.entity_id
_entity_poly.type
_entity_poly.pdbx_seq_one_letter_code
_entity_poly.pdbx_strand_id
1 'polypeptide(L)'
;RRSFGPSPVVFSFRRPSPRRTHRPEAALQPPTRPFLPQPRNFFQNLRLSSRTSDFLSEDQKIAFRAHEETIMHPTFADAGRKAGLQVWRIENFEPVPVPPSNYGKFHEGDSYIVLSTVGNGNLSWNIFFW
;
A
#
# COMPACT_ATOMS: atom_id res chain seq x y z
N ARG A 1 -66.19 35.79 33.33
CA ARG A 1 -66.03 35.62 34.79
C ARG A 1 -65.11 34.42 35.01
N ARG A 2 -64.05 34.58 35.80
CA ARG A 2 -62.95 33.62 36.03
C ARG A 2 -63.30 32.59 37.12
N SER A 3 -62.76 31.38 37.02
CA SER A 3 -62.46 30.43 38.12
C SER A 3 -61.56 29.33 37.52
N PHE A 4 -60.22 29.43 37.54
CA PHE A 4 -59.26 29.14 38.62
C PHE A 4 -59.40 27.75 39.27
N GLY A 5 -58.49 26.85 38.88
CA GLY A 5 -58.05 25.64 39.58
C GLY A 5 -56.57 25.39 39.21
N PRO A 6 -55.72 24.89 40.14
CA PRO A 6 -54.29 25.21 40.18
C PRO A 6 -53.40 24.42 39.19
N SER A 7 -52.38 25.10 38.69
CA SER A 7 -51.26 24.56 37.92
C SER A 7 -50.37 23.64 38.77
N PRO A 8 -49.92 22.48 38.24
CA PRO A 8 -48.92 21.67 38.93
C PRO A 8 -47.54 22.35 38.92
N VAL A 9 -46.92 22.36 40.10
CA VAL A 9 -45.59 22.90 40.39
C VAL A 9 -44.52 22.09 39.65
N VAL A 10 -43.77 22.75 38.77
CA VAL A 10 -42.59 22.18 38.12
C VAL A 10 -41.41 22.25 39.08
N PHE A 11 -40.94 21.09 39.58
CA PHE A 11 -39.69 21.00 40.33
C PHE A 11 -38.51 21.22 39.37
N SER A 12 -37.88 22.38 39.48
CA SER A 12 -36.66 22.72 38.75
C SER A 12 -35.45 22.19 39.53
N PHE A 13 -34.89 21.06 39.07
CA PHE A 13 -33.58 20.61 39.53
C PHE A 13 -32.49 21.54 38.99
N ARG A 14 -32.05 22.50 39.82
CA ARG A 14 -30.80 23.23 39.59
C ARG A 14 -29.65 22.23 39.74
N ARG A 15 -28.95 21.95 38.65
CA ARG A 15 -27.68 21.20 38.68
C ARG A 15 -26.68 21.99 39.55
N PRO A 16 -25.93 21.34 40.45
CA PRO A 16 -24.86 22.02 41.16
C PRO A 16 -23.76 22.40 40.17
N SER A 17 -23.34 23.67 40.19
CA SER A 17 -22.15 24.12 39.47
C SER A 17 -20.90 23.41 40.00
N PRO A 18 -20.02 22.87 39.15
CA PRO A 18 -18.78 22.26 39.61
C PRO A 18 -17.84 23.35 40.14
N ARG A 19 -17.39 23.19 41.39
CA ARG A 19 -16.35 24.02 41.99
C ARG A 19 -15.07 23.90 41.17
N ARG A 20 -14.51 25.05 40.79
CA ARG A 20 -13.21 25.19 40.13
C ARG A 20 -12.10 24.90 41.15
N THR A 21 -11.78 23.63 41.36
CA THR A 21 -10.51 23.25 41.99
C THR A 21 -9.41 23.33 40.93
N HIS A 22 -8.51 24.30 41.08
CA HIS A 22 -7.24 24.32 40.36
C HIS A 22 -6.43 23.08 40.76
N ARG A 23 -6.58 22.01 39.99
CA ARG A 23 -5.63 20.91 39.95
C ARG A 23 -4.48 21.40 39.06
N PRO A 24 -3.21 21.40 39.52
CA PRO A 24 -2.11 21.55 38.57
C PRO A 24 -2.18 20.32 37.66
N GLU A 25 -2.50 20.55 36.40
CA GLU A 25 -2.32 19.58 35.33
C GLU A 25 -0.82 19.35 35.22
N ALA A 26 -0.32 18.39 35.99
CA ALA A 26 0.96 17.77 35.70
C ALA A 26 0.79 17.14 34.32
N ALA A 27 1.27 17.86 33.31
CA ALA A 27 1.30 17.42 31.93
C ALA A 27 2.01 16.07 31.88
N LEU A 28 1.22 15.00 31.86
CA LEU A 28 1.64 13.71 31.37
C LEU A 28 1.85 13.91 29.87
N GLN A 29 3.04 14.39 29.51
CA GLN A 29 3.50 14.30 28.13
C GLN A 29 3.37 12.82 27.74
N PRO A 30 2.75 12.50 26.59
CA PRO A 30 2.76 11.13 26.11
C PRO A 30 4.22 10.67 26.05
N PRO A 31 4.53 9.40 26.40
CA PRO A 31 5.91 8.93 26.37
C PRO A 31 6.48 9.26 24.99
N THR A 32 7.53 10.07 24.96
CA THR A 32 8.24 10.41 23.73
C THR A 32 8.60 9.09 23.08
N ARG A 33 7.95 8.76 21.96
CA ARG A 33 8.27 7.55 21.22
C ARG A 33 9.78 7.60 20.96
N PRO A 34 10.57 6.59 21.34
CA PRO A 34 11.97 6.57 20.95
C PRO A 34 11.99 6.69 19.44
N PHE A 35 12.75 7.67 18.94
CA PHE A 35 12.97 7.85 17.52
C PHE A 35 13.73 6.59 17.07
N LEU A 36 13.00 5.59 16.56
CA LEU A 36 13.65 4.47 15.90
C LEU A 36 14.40 5.09 14.72
N PRO A 37 15.72 4.88 14.59
CA PRO A 37 16.42 5.33 13.41
C PRO A 37 15.73 4.65 12.23
N GLN A 38 15.10 5.46 11.38
CA GLN A 38 14.63 4.96 10.10
C GLN A 38 15.84 4.31 9.42
N PRO A 39 15.75 3.05 8.95
CA PRO A 39 16.86 2.47 8.21
C PRO A 39 17.11 3.38 7.03
N ARG A 40 18.22 4.12 7.08
CA ARG A 40 18.74 4.90 5.95
C ARG A 40 18.92 3.91 4.82
N ASN A 41 18.00 3.95 3.86
CA ASN A 41 18.09 3.39 2.53
C ASN A 41 19.02 2.17 2.43
N PHE A 42 18.63 1.05 3.06
CA PHE A 42 19.33 -0.23 2.84
C PHE A 42 19.16 -0.71 1.39
N PHE A 43 18.15 -0.22 0.67
CA PHE A 43 17.90 -0.56 -0.74
C PHE A 43 18.52 0.43 -1.75
N GLN A 44 19.55 1.20 -1.39
CA GLN A 44 20.27 2.04 -2.37
C GLN A 44 21.65 1.52 -2.79
N ASN A 45 22.02 0.30 -2.41
CA ASN A 45 23.31 -0.28 -2.76
C ASN A 45 23.16 -1.60 -3.52
N LEU A 46 22.60 -1.51 -4.73
CA LEU A 46 22.99 -2.34 -5.86
C LEU A 46 23.24 -1.46 -7.10
N ARG A 47 23.92 -0.33 -6.90
CA ARG A 47 24.67 0.25 -8.01
C ARG A 47 25.92 -0.61 -8.13
N LEU A 48 25.83 -1.66 -8.95
CA LEU A 48 27.00 -2.45 -9.38
C LEU A 48 28.13 -1.46 -9.65
N SER A 49 29.19 -1.56 -8.83
CA SER A 49 30.27 -0.60 -8.88
C SER A 49 30.82 -0.56 -10.31
N SER A 50 30.95 0.65 -10.84
CA SER A 50 31.61 0.98 -12.12
C SER A 50 33.10 0.61 -12.18
N ARG A 51 33.56 -0.36 -11.38
CA ARG A 51 34.94 -0.83 -11.29
C ARG A 51 35.17 -2.21 -11.95
N THR A 52 34.09 -2.90 -12.33
CA THR A 52 34.15 -4.17 -13.07
C THR A 52 33.87 -3.99 -14.57
N SER A 53 33.33 -2.85 -15.00
CA SER A 53 33.03 -2.56 -16.41
C SER A 53 34.27 -2.31 -17.28
N ASP A 54 35.41 -2.00 -16.67
CA ASP A 54 36.63 -1.64 -17.39
C ASP A 54 37.36 -2.87 -17.99
N PHE A 55 37.06 -4.07 -17.50
CA PHE A 55 37.72 -5.32 -17.91
C PHE A 55 36.94 -6.15 -18.93
N LEU A 56 35.77 -5.69 -19.38
CA LEU A 56 34.94 -6.40 -20.34
C LEU A 56 35.13 -5.82 -21.74
N SER A 57 35.21 -6.70 -22.75
CA SER A 57 35.26 -6.28 -24.15
C SER A 57 33.97 -5.54 -24.55
N GLU A 58 34.05 -4.65 -25.54
CA GLU A 58 32.89 -3.92 -26.07
C GLU A 58 31.72 -4.84 -26.43
N ASP A 59 31.98 -6.02 -27.00
CA ASP A 59 30.95 -7.01 -27.32
C ASP A 59 30.24 -7.54 -26.06
N GLN A 60 30.99 -7.77 -24.98
CA GLN A 60 30.43 -8.19 -23.68
C GLN A 60 29.69 -7.04 -23.00
N LYS A 61 30.15 -5.80 -23.14
CA LYS A 61 29.42 -4.61 -22.66
C LYS A 61 28.13 -4.37 -23.44
N ILE A 62 28.11 -4.67 -24.73
CA ILE A 62 26.92 -4.59 -25.58
C ILE A 62 25.95 -5.71 -25.20
N ALA A 63 26.43 -6.94 -25.00
CA ALA A 63 25.59 -8.05 -24.54
C ALA A 63 25.02 -7.80 -23.13
N PHE A 64 25.83 -7.29 -22.20
CA PHE A 64 25.40 -6.94 -20.84
C PHE A 64 24.37 -5.80 -20.85
N ARG A 65 24.62 -4.71 -21.60
CA ARG A 65 23.65 -3.62 -21.76
C ARG A 65 22.39 -4.05 -22.49
N ALA A 66 22.48 -4.89 -23.50
CA ALA A 66 21.32 -5.40 -24.23
C ALA A 66 20.45 -6.33 -23.37
N HIS A 67 21.07 -7.11 -22.47
CA HIS A 67 20.34 -7.92 -21.50
C HIS A 67 19.65 -7.07 -20.42
N GLU A 68 20.25 -5.94 -20.04
CA GLU A 68 19.70 -4.99 -19.05
C GLU A 68 18.68 -3.99 -19.64
N GLU A 69 18.68 -3.78 -20.97
CA GLU A 69 17.76 -2.86 -21.65
C GLU A 69 16.34 -3.41 -21.89
N THR A 70 16.10 -4.69 -21.59
CA THR A 70 14.72 -5.20 -21.55
C THR A 70 14.14 -4.95 -20.17
N ILE A 71 13.82 -3.68 -19.87
CA ILE A 71 13.22 -3.25 -18.59
C ILE A 71 11.88 -3.99 -18.33
N MET A 72 11.28 -4.58 -19.37
CA MET A 72 10.06 -5.38 -19.27
C MET A 72 10.28 -6.85 -19.59
N HIS A 73 9.92 -7.71 -18.64
CA HIS A 73 9.90 -9.15 -18.85
C HIS A 73 8.89 -9.54 -19.97
N PRO A 74 9.24 -10.45 -20.90
CA PRO A 74 8.42 -10.79 -22.08
C PRO A 74 7.00 -11.27 -21.73
N THR A 75 6.80 -11.91 -20.58
CA THR A 75 5.46 -12.36 -20.14
C THR A 75 4.49 -11.19 -19.91
N PHE A 76 5.00 -9.99 -19.67
CA PHE A 76 4.19 -8.79 -19.53
C PHE A 76 3.98 -8.02 -20.84
N ALA A 77 4.49 -8.48 -21.97
CA ALA A 77 4.39 -7.78 -23.25
C ALA A 77 2.93 -7.48 -23.65
N ASP A 78 2.02 -8.41 -23.36
CA ASP A 78 0.58 -8.28 -23.62
C ASP A 78 -0.26 -7.92 -22.37
N ALA A 79 0.40 -7.55 -21.27
CA ALA A 79 -0.29 -7.19 -20.04
C ALA A 79 -1.11 -5.90 -20.23
N GLY A 80 -2.38 -5.94 -19.84
CA GLY A 80 -3.24 -4.77 -19.78
C GLY A 80 -3.64 -4.13 -21.12
N ARG A 81 -3.40 -4.79 -22.26
CA ARG A 81 -3.81 -4.31 -23.59
C ARG A 81 -5.33 -4.41 -23.84
N LYS A 82 -6.00 -5.34 -23.15
CA LYS A 82 -7.43 -5.59 -23.26
C LYS A 82 -8.06 -5.61 -21.87
N ALA A 83 -9.32 -5.16 -21.78
CA ALA A 83 -10.10 -5.31 -20.57
C ALA A 83 -10.22 -6.78 -20.15
N GLY A 84 -10.01 -7.06 -18.87
CA GLY A 84 -9.97 -8.39 -18.31
C GLY A 84 -9.13 -8.48 -17.04
N LEU A 85 -9.03 -9.70 -16.52
CA LEU A 85 -8.18 -10.05 -15.39
C LEU A 85 -7.03 -10.92 -15.90
N GLN A 86 -5.80 -10.55 -15.55
CA GLN A 86 -4.60 -11.32 -15.81
C GLN A 86 -3.91 -11.59 -14.47
N VAL A 87 -3.50 -12.84 -14.27
CA VAL A 87 -2.87 -13.28 -13.03
C VAL A 87 -1.58 -14.01 -13.39
N TRP A 88 -0.50 -13.66 -12.70
CA TRP A 88 0.79 -14.35 -12.79
C TRP A 88 1.20 -14.86 -11.43
N ARG A 89 1.75 -16.07 -11.40
CA ARG A 89 2.41 -16.65 -10.23
C ARG A 89 3.92 -16.50 -10.41
N ILE A 90 4.63 -16.15 -9.35
CA ILE A 90 6.09 -16.08 -9.39
C ILE A 90 6.66 -17.45 -9.06
N GLU A 91 7.35 -18.05 -10.02
CA GLU A 91 8.02 -19.33 -9.89
C GLU A 91 9.48 -19.15 -10.26
N ASN A 92 10.41 -19.46 -9.34
CA ASN A 92 11.85 -19.32 -9.59
C ASN A 92 12.26 -17.92 -10.08
N PHE A 93 11.65 -16.87 -9.54
CA PHE A 93 11.80 -15.46 -9.95
C PHE A 93 11.25 -15.12 -11.35
N GLU A 94 10.55 -16.04 -11.99
CA GLU A 94 9.91 -15.83 -13.28
C GLU A 94 8.38 -15.71 -13.12
N PRO A 95 7.73 -14.72 -13.76
CA PRO A 95 6.27 -14.62 -13.75
C PRO A 95 5.67 -15.62 -14.75
N VAL A 96 4.88 -16.55 -14.23
CA VAL A 96 4.18 -17.59 -15.01
C VAL A 96 2.68 -17.26 -15.08
N PRO A 97 2.07 -17.18 -16.27
CA PRO A 97 0.64 -16.87 -16.38
C PRO A 97 -0.22 -18.00 -15.82
N VAL A 98 -1.14 -17.63 -14.92
CA VAL A 98 -2.11 -18.56 -14.34
C VAL A 98 -3.26 -18.76 -15.34
N PRO A 99 -3.72 -20.00 -15.60
CA PRO A 99 -4.87 -20.23 -16.45
C PRO A 99 -6.16 -19.70 -15.79
N PRO A 100 -7.13 -19.17 -16.57
CA PRO A 100 -8.36 -18.61 -16.02
C PRO A 100 -9.17 -19.57 -15.12
N SER A 101 -9.08 -20.88 -15.36
CA SER A 101 -9.72 -21.92 -14.54
C SER A 101 -9.23 -21.97 -13.09
N ASN A 102 -8.06 -21.40 -12.82
CA ASN A 102 -7.43 -21.36 -11.51
C ASN A 102 -7.47 -19.96 -10.87
N TYR A 103 -8.15 -18.99 -11.48
CA TYR A 103 -8.32 -17.67 -10.87
C TYR A 103 -9.07 -17.80 -9.55
N GLY A 104 -8.55 -17.12 -8.51
CA GLY A 104 -9.09 -17.18 -7.16
C GLY A 104 -8.56 -18.33 -6.30
N LYS A 105 -7.75 -19.24 -6.86
CA LYS A 105 -7.02 -20.25 -6.08
C LYS A 105 -5.61 -19.76 -5.82
N PHE A 106 -5.41 -19.14 -4.66
CA PHE A 106 -4.10 -18.67 -4.21
C PHE A 106 -3.56 -19.63 -3.16
N HIS A 107 -2.29 -20.00 -3.32
CA HIS A 107 -1.61 -20.94 -2.43
C HIS A 107 -0.68 -20.20 -1.47
N GLU A 108 -0.81 -20.46 -0.17
CA GLU A 108 0.10 -19.91 0.83
C GLU A 108 1.54 -20.37 0.56
N GLY A 109 2.47 -19.40 0.45
CA GLY A 109 3.88 -19.65 0.13
C GLY A 109 4.28 -19.29 -1.31
N ASP A 110 3.32 -19.09 -2.19
CA ASP A 110 3.54 -18.57 -3.54
C ASP A 110 3.27 -17.06 -3.58
N SER A 111 3.93 -16.33 -4.48
CA SER A 111 3.63 -14.92 -4.74
C SER A 111 2.86 -14.75 -6.04
N TYR A 112 1.90 -13.83 -6.05
CA TYR A 112 1.08 -13.55 -7.23
C TYR A 112 1.04 -12.07 -7.58
N ILE A 113 0.99 -11.80 -8.88
CA ILE A 113 0.72 -10.48 -9.45
C ILE A 113 -0.63 -10.56 -10.14
N VAL A 114 -1.55 -9.66 -9.81
CA VAL A 114 -2.88 -9.57 -10.41
C VAL A 114 -3.04 -8.22 -11.07
N LEU A 115 -3.34 -8.23 -12.37
CA LEU A 115 -3.69 -7.04 -13.14
C LEU A 115 -5.17 -7.10 -13.54
N SER A 116 -5.93 -6.12 -13.07
CA SER A 116 -7.30 -5.90 -13.49
C SER A 116 -7.35 -4.69 -14.42
N THR A 117 -7.67 -4.92 -15.68
CA THR A 117 -7.86 -3.88 -16.70
C THR A 117 -9.36 -3.70 -16.95
N VAL A 118 -9.86 -2.47 -16.76
CA VAL A 118 -11.29 -2.15 -16.91
C VAL A 118 -11.45 -1.00 -17.92
N GLY A 119 -12.44 -1.10 -18.79
CA GLY A 119 -12.83 -0.02 -19.72
C GLY A 119 -12.99 -0.48 -21.17
N ASN A 120 -13.84 0.22 -21.93
CA ASN A 120 -14.11 -0.07 -23.34
C ASN A 120 -13.55 1.01 -24.30
N GLY A 121 -12.62 1.85 -23.82
CA GLY A 121 -11.98 2.90 -24.62
C GLY A 121 -10.90 3.66 -23.84
N ASN A 122 -11.18 4.02 -22.59
CA ASN A 122 -10.17 4.49 -21.64
C ASN A 122 -9.90 3.37 -20.64
N LEU A 123 -8.76 2.70 -20.80
CA LEU A 123 -8.37 1.57 -19.95
C LEU A 123 -7.85 2.09 -18.61
N SER A 124 -8.37 1.55 -17.53
CA SER A 124 -7.86 1.74 -16.17
C SER A 124 -7.23 0.44 -15.68
N TRP A 125 -6.09 0.54 -15.01
CA TRP A 125 -5.31 -0.60 -14.52
C TRP A 125 -5.24 -0.58 -13.00
N ASN A 126 -5.64 -1.68 -12.37
CA ASN A 126 -5.44 -1.92 -10.95
C ASN A 126 -4.49 -3.11 -10.78
N ILE A 127 -3.40 -2.90 -10.06
CA ILE A 127 -2.37 -3.93 -9.81
C ILE A 127 -2.42 -4.31 -8.34
N PHE A 128 -2.47 -5.61 -8.08
CA PHE A 128 -2.43 -6.18 -6.73
C PHE A 128 -1.28 -7.16 -6.61
N PHE A 129 -0.68 -7.20 -5.42
CA PHE A 129 0.36 -8.14 -5.03
C PHE A 129 -0.15 -8.94 -3.83
N TRP A 130 -0.05 -10.26 -3.89
CA TRP A 130 -0.49 -11.19 -2.84
C TRP A 130 0.64 -12.16 -2.51
#